data_AF-A0A2G9LUV9-F1
#
_entry.id   AF-A0A2G9LUV9-F1
#
_cell.length_a   1.000
_cell.length_b   1.000
_cell.length_c   1.000
_cell.angle_alpha   90.00
_cell.angle_beta   90.00
_cell.angle_gamma   90.00
#
_symmetry.space_group_name_H-M   'P 1'
#
loop_
_entity.id
_entity.type
_entity.pdbx_description
1 polymer ?
#
loop_
_entity_poly.entity_id
_entity_poly.type
_entity_poly.pdbx_seq_one_letter_code
_entity_poly.pdbx_strand_id
1 'polypeptide(L)'
;MRQLNGQIGFLLGNRRGGYLSLSGRPASRYLGFFVRKNNKMLRVLENIEPDHYDVMKVVQKFWCVERQCQGTTMFRERYFPVQDTDAFVYESDAVQWLSLHFDVKESYDSRQYGRSYEVTEEDGALLVHFTKKTDPREDASSDVQEFSLWCAVAAKAPSEFK
;
A
#
# COMPACT_ATOMS: atom_id res chain seq x y z
N MET A 1 -11.20 -13.72 -26.46
CA MET A 1 -10.45 -13.26 -25.26
C MET A 1 -9.65 -12.05 -25.70
N ARG A 2 -9.92 -10.84 -25.19
CA ARG A 2 -9.29 -9.60 -25.67
C ARG A 2 -7.93 -9.46 -24.98
N GLN A 3 -6.84 -9.54 -25.73
CA GLN A 3 -5.52 -9.15 -25.23
C GLN A 3 -5.56 -7.65 -24.91
N LEU A 4 -5.32 -7.30 -23.65
CA LEU A 4 -5.17 -5.91 -23.24
C LEU A 4 -3.71 -5.52 -23.47
N ASN A 5 -3.44 -4.81 -24.57
CA ASN A 5 -2.16 -4.13 -24.77
C ASN A 5 -2.15 -2.88 -23.89
N GLY A 6 -1.74 -3.02 -22.62
CA GLY A 6 -1.66 -1.91 -21.66
C GLY A 6 -1.19 -2.39 -20.28
N GLN A 7 -0.79 -1.46 -19.41
CA GLN A 7 -0.55 -1.79 -18.01
C GLN A 7 -1.83 -2.30 -17.36
N ILE A 8 -1.73 -3.47 -16.73
CA ILE A 8 -2.85 -4.12 -16.04
C ILE A 8 -2.79 -3.69 -14.57
N GLY A 9 -3.91 -3.20 -14.05
CA GLY A 9 -4.04 -2.76 -12.66
C GLY A 9 -5.49 -2.77 -12.18
N PHE A 10 -5.68 -2.37 -10.94
CA PHE A 10 -7.00 -2.30 -10.30
C PHE A 10 -7.08 -1.13 -9.32
N LEU A 11 -8.31 -0.76 -8.95
CA LEU A 11 -8.62 0.16 -7.87
C LEU A 11 -9.69 -0.46 -6.96
N LEU A 12 -9.42 -0.47 -5.65
CA LEU A 12 -10.29 -0.99 -4.60
C LEU A 12 -10.57 0.11 -3.57
N GLY A 13 -11.81 0.61 -3.52
CA GLY A 13 -12.23 1.62 -2.53
C GLY A 13 -12.68 1.01 -1.20
N ASN A 14 -12.51 1.75 -0.10
CA ASN A 14 -12.84 1.30 1.27
C ASN A 14 -14.13 1.94 1.87
N ARG A 15 -14.95 2.62 1.06
CA ARG A 15 -16.14 3.42 1.46
C ARG A 15 -15.90 4.62 2.39
N ARG A 16 -14.68 4.85 2.88
CA ARG A 16 -14.27 6.04 3.65
C ARG A 16 -13.60 7.11 2.80
N GLY A 17 -13.57 6.92 1.49
CA GLY A 17 -12.85 7.77 0.53
C GLY A 17 -11.39 7.37 0.34
N GLY A 18 -10.87 6.37 1.06
CA GLY A 18 -9.59 5.74 0.80
C GLY A 18 -9.69 4.66 -0.29
N TYR A 19 -8.54 4.27 -0.84
CA TYR A 19 -8.46 3.25 -1.87
C TYR A 19 -7.09 2.58 -1.93
N LEU A 20 -7.04 1.35 -2.41
CA LEU A 20 -5.83 0.68 -2.87
C LEU A 20 -5.85 0.63 -4.39
N SER A 21 -4.82 1.18 -5.02
CA SER A 21 -4.66 1.18 -6.49
C SER A 21 -3.28 0.63 -6.83
N LEU A 22 -3.22 -0.50 -7.50
CA LEU A 22 -1.95 -1.16 -7.87
C LEU A 22 -1.97 -1.55 -9.35
N SER A 23 -0.79 -1.55 -9.96
CA SER A 23 -0.57 -1.99 -11.34
C SER A 23 0.68 -2.87 -11.42
N GLY A 24 0.87 -3.55 -12.55
CA GLY A 24 2.06 -4.38 -12.77
C GLY A 24 3.38 -3.61 -12.78
N ARG A 25 3.37 -2.29 -12.95
CA ARG A 25 4.52 -1.40 -12.75
C ARG A 25 4.08 -0.05 -12.19
N PRO A 26 4.84 0.60 -11.31
CA PRO A 26 4.55 1.96 -10.87
C PRO A 26 4.60 2.93 -12.05
N ALA A 27 3.50 3.63 -12.33
CA ALA A 27 3.41 4.57 -13.45
C ALA A 27 2.59 5.84 -13.17
N SER A 28 2.02 5.97 -11.97
CA SER A 28 1.15 7.08 -11.63
C SER A 28 1.27 7.44 -10.15
N ARG A 29 1.15 8.75 -9.86
CA ARG A 29 1.10 9.28 -8.49
C ARG A 29 -0.15 8.83 -7.71
N TYR A 30 -1.14 8.28 -8.41
CA TYR A 30 -2.38 7.73 -7.85
C TYR A 30 -2.31 6.21 -7.62
N LEU A 31 -1.11 5.63 -7.72
CA LEU A 31 -0.86 4.25 -7.30
C LEU A 31 -0.37 4.24 -5.85
N GLY A 32 -0.82 3.21 -5.15
CA GLY A 32 -0.57 2.98 -3.75
C GLY A 32 -1.84 2.78 -2.94
N PHE A 33 -1.64 2.68 -1.64
CA PHE A 33 -2.69 2.68 -0.64
C PHE A 33 -2.90 4.10 -0.12
N PHE A 34 -4.11 4.61 -0.26
CA PHE A 34 -4.51 5.95 0.16
C PHE A 34 -5.60 5.88 1.23
N VAL A 35 -5.46 6.74 2.24
CA VAL A 35 -6.42 6.90 3.33
C VAL A 35 -6.90 8.34 3.42
N ARG A 36 -8.18 8.51 3.75
CA ARG A 36 -8.78 9.82 4.00
C ARG A 36 -8.77 10.09 5.50
N LYS A 37 -7.93 11.01 5.97
CA LYS A 37 -7.84 11.41 7.39
C LYS A 37 -7.86 12.93 7.50
N ASN A 38 -8.63 13.48 8.44
CA ASN A 38 -8.67 14.93 8.72
C ASN A 38 -8.86 15.80 7.47
N ASN A 39 -9.77 15.40 6.58
CA ASN A 39 -10.02 16.08 5.31
C ASN A 39 -8.78 16.19 4.38
N LYS A 40 -7.77 15.34 4.59
CA LYS A 40 -6.58 15.15 3.73
C LYS A 40 -6.56 13.75 3.14
N MET A 41 -6.02 13.62 1.93
CA MET A 41 -5.80 12.34 1.27
C MET A 41 -4.32 12.00 1.41
N LEU A 42 -4.02 10.94 2.14
CA LEU A 42 -2.65 10.53 2.44
C LEU A 42 -2.34 9.26 1.66
N ARG A 43 -1.27 9.26 0.87
CA ARG A 43 -0.62 8.01 0.46
C ARG A 43 0.04 7.43 1.69
N VAL A 44 -0.05 6.12 1.90
CA VAL A 44 0.58 5.40 3.01
C VAL A 44 1.60 4.41 2.47
N LEU A 45 1.18 3.59 1.51
CA LEU A 45 2.05 2.69 0.75
C LEU A 45 2.04 3.16 -0.70
N GLU A 46 3.21 3.14 -1.34
CA GLU A 46 3.33 3.31 -2.78
C GLU A 46 3.11 1.98 -3.52
N ASN A 47 3.71 0.90 -3.03
CA ASN A 47 3.60 -0.40 -3.67
C ASN A 47 3.76 -1.56 -2.67
N ILE A 48 3.29 -2.73 -3.11
CA ILE A 48 3.46 -4.02 -2.48
C ILE A 48 4.10 -4.92 -3.53
N GLU A 49 5.38 -5.24 -3.35
CA GLU A 49 6.18 -5.95 -4.35
C GLU A 49 6.63 -7.31 -3.82
N PRO A 50 6.02 -8.40 -4.31
CA PRO A 50 6.66 -9.71 -4.28
C PRO A 50 8.02 -9.68 -5.00
N ASP A 51 8.98 -10.48 -4.52
CA ASP A 51 10.26 -10.58 -5.21
C ASP A 51 10.11 -11.12 -6.65
N HIS A 52 10.67 -10.39 -7.62
CA HIS A 52 10.83 -10.77 -9.03
C HIS A 52 9.54 -11.30 -9.70
N TYR A 53 8.49 -10.46 -9.78
CA TYR A 53 7.21 -10.87 -10.35
C TYR A 53 6.74 -10.01 -11.54
N ASP A 54 6.01 -10.64 -12.46
CA ASP A 54 5.20 -9.98 -13.48
C ASP A 54 3.70 -10.27 -13.24
N VAL A 55 2.87 -9.23 -13.33
CA VAL A 55 1.40 -9.39 -13.27
C VAL A 55 0.88 -9.81 -14.64
N MET A 56 0.42 -11.05 -14.73
CA MET A 56 -0.06 -11.65 -15.98
C MET A 56 -1.55 -11.40 -16.22
N LYS A 57 -2.33 -11.33 -15.15
CA LYS A 57 -3.78 -11.18 -15.21
C LYS A 57 -4.33 -10.54 -13.96
N VAL A 58 -5.36 -9.71 -14.13
CA VAL A 58 -6.20 -9.21 -13.04
C VAL A 58 -7.63 -9.71 -13.25
N VAL A 59 -8.24 -10.23 -12.19
CA VAL A 59 -9.64 -10.69 -12.18
C VAL A 59 -10.37 -9.95 -11.07
N GLN A 60 -11.36 -9.15 -11.43
CA GLN A 60 -12.26 -8.57 -10.44
C GLN A 60 -13.36 -9.56 -10.10
N LYS A 61 -13.50 -9.87 -8.80
CA LYS A 61 -14.61 -10.62 -8.22
C LYS A 61 -15.50 -9.66 -7.42
N PHE A 62 -16.67 -10.12 -6.99
CA PHE A 62 -17.59 -9.31 -6.20
C PHE A 62 -17.02 -8.83 -4.86
N TRP A 63 -16.15 -9.62 -4.24
CA TRP A 63 -15.62 -9.37 -2.89
C TRP A 63 -14.11 -9.11 -2.85
N CYS A 64 -13.38 -9.35 -3.95
CA CYS A 64 -11.94 -9.15 -4.03
C CYS A 64 -11.46 -8.89 -5.47
N VAL A 65 -10.20 -8.50 -5.59
CA VAL A 65 -9.44 -8.56 -6.84
C VAL A 65 -8.38 -9.63 -6.70
N GLU A 66 -8.27 -10.49 -7.72
CA GLU A 66 -7.18 -11.46 -7.82
C GLU A 66 -6.15 -11.01 -8.86
N ARG A 67 -4.87 -11.17 -8.55
CA ARG A 67 -3.78 -11.11 -9.53
C ARG A 67 -3.24 -12.51 -9.77
N GLN A 68 -3.02 -12.88 -11.02
CA GLN A 68 -2.15 -14.01 -11.36
C GLN A 68 -0.79 -13.44 -11.71
N CYS A 69 0.22 -13.91 -10.98
CA CYS A 69 1.58 -13.41 -11.04
C CYS A 69 2.53 -14.53 -11.48
N GLN A 70 3.58 -14.15 -12.18
CA GLN A 70 4.65 -15.04 -12.60
C GLN A 70 5.95 -14.57 -11.94
N GLY A 71 6.48 -15.36 -11.00
CA GLY A 71 7.84 -15.23 -10.47
C GLY A 71 8.67 -16.45 -10.82
N THR A 72 9.35 -17.06 -9.84
CA THR A 72 9.97 -18.40 -9.99
C THR A 72 8.92 -19.46 -10.36
N THR A 73 7.73 -19.35 -9.75
CA THR A 73 6.55 -20.15 -10.08
C THR A 73 5.35 -19.25 -10.31
N MET A 74 4.30 -19.78 -10.94
CA MET A 74 3.02 -19.08 -10.99
C MET A 74 2.40 -19.07 -9.59
N PHE A 75 1.87 -17.92 -9.17
CA PHE A 75 1.14 -17.78 -7.91
C PHE A 75 -0.01 -16.79 -8.08
N ARG A 76 -0.88 -16.74 -7.08
CA ARG A 76 -2.06 -15.89 -7.05
C ARG A 76 -2.08 -15.05 -5.79
N GLU A 77 -2.39 -13.78 -6.01
CA GLU A 77 -2.63 -12.84 -4.94
C GLU A 77 -4.10 -12.45 -4.91
N ARG A 78 -4.61 -12.14 -3.71
CA ARG A 78 -5.95 -11.61 -3.50
C ARG A 78 -5.86 -10.37 -2.65
N TYR A 79 -6.59 -9.36 -3.08
CA TYR A 79 -6.74 -8.08 -2.39
C TYR A 79 -8.21 -7.86 -2.12
N PHE A 80 -8.56 -7.53 -0.88
CA PHE A 80 -9.91 -7.09 -0.57
C PHE A 80 -9.90 -5.99 0.49
N PRO A 81 -10.73 -4.96 0.31
CA PRO A 81 -10.84 -3.90 1.30
C PRO A 81 -11.58 -4.43 2.53
N VAL A 82 -11.15 -4.02 3.72
CA VAL A 82 -11.95 -4.20 4.93
C VAL A 82 -12.94 -3.03 4.99
N GLN A 83 -14.21 -3.32 4.71
CA GLN A 83 -15.25 -2.28 4.56
C GLN A 83 -15.30 -1.37 5.78
N ASP A 84 -15.46 -0.06 5.53
CA ASP A 84 -15.62 0.96 6.56
C ASP A 84 -14.41 1.09 7.52
N THR A 85 -13.24 0.61 7.09
CA THR A 85 -11.94 0.81 7.76
C THR A 85 -10.88 1.34 6.80
N ASP A 86 -9.77 1.85 7.35
CA ASP A 86 -8.58 2.22 6.58
C ASP A 86 -7.60 1.04 6.52
N ALA A 87 -8.11 -0.14 6.15
CA ALA A 87 -7.34 -1.36 6.02
C ALA A 87 -7.76 -2.15 4.77
N PHE A 88 -6.84 -2.98 4.29
CA PHE A 88 -7.08 -3.99 3.29
C PHE A 88 -6.37 -5.28 3.71
N VAL A 89 -6.79 -6.39 3.13
CA VAL A 89 -6.12 -7.67 3.30
C VAL A 89 -5.42 -8.04 2.01
N TYR A 90 -4.21 -8.56 2.17
CA TYR A 90 -3.42 -9.19 1.14
C TYR A 90 -3.28 -10.68 1.46
N GLU A 91 -3.59 -11.54 0.50
CA GLU A 91 -3.36 -12.98 0.60
C GLU A 91 -2.57 -13.46 -0.61
N SER A 92 -1.63 -14.38 -0.40
CA SER A 92 -0.96 -15.12 -1.47
C SER A 92 -1.17 -16.62 -1.28
N ASP A 93 -1.27 -17.38 -2.37
CA ASP A 93 -1.26 -18.85 -2.33
C ASP A 93 0.16 -19.46 -2.35
N ALA A 94 1.18 -18.62 -2.38
CA ALA A 94 2.58 -18.99 -2.29
C ALA A 94 3.30 -18.24 -1.16
N VAL A 95 4.27 -18.90 -0.52
CA VAL A 95 5.19 -18.24 0.42
C VAL A 95 6.21 -17.47 -0.39
N GLN A 96 6.29 -16.16 -0.17
CA GLN A 96 7.17 -15.26 -0.90
C GLN A 96 7.63 -14.11 0.00
N TRP A 97 8.82 -13.60 -0.29
CA TRP A 97 9.27 -12.34 0.28
C TRP A 97 8.45 -11.18 -0.29
N LEU A 98 8.11 -10.23 0.57
CA LEU A 98 7.27 -9.09 0.25
C LEU A 98 7.99 -7.82 0.67
N SER A 99 8.22 -6.93 -0.29
CA SER A 99 8.70 -5.57 -0.05
C SER A 99 7.51 -4.62 0.04
N LEU A 100 7.41 -3.91 1.17
CA LEU A 100 6.40 -2.86 1.39
C LEU A 100 7.05 -1.49 1.25
N HIS A 101 6.67 -0.76 0.22
CA HIS A 101 7.24 0.55 -0.07
C HIS A 101 6.37 1.63 0.58
N PHE A 102 6.75 2.06 1.78
CA PHE A 102 6.08 3.16 2.47
C PHE A 102 6.44 4.51 1.86
N ASP A 103 5.42 5.31 1.55
CA ASP A 103 5.58 6.69 1.11
C ASP A 103 4.43 7.54 1.65
N VAL A 104 4.54 7.85 2.94
CA VAL A 104 3.54 8.64 3.65
C VAL A 104 3.66 10.11 3.24
N LYS A 105 2.61 10.62 2.57
CA LYS A 105 2.50 12.01 2.14
C LYS A 105 1.08 12.39 1.77
N GLU A 106 0.76 13.68 1.78
CA GLU A 106 -0.45 14.16 1.12
C GLU A 106 -0.34 13.97 -0.40
N SER A 107 -1.44 13.64 -1.09
CA SER A 107 -1.44 13.25 -2.50
C SER A 107 -0.76 14.25 -3.46
N TYR A 108 -0.71 15.53 -3.10
CA TYR A 108 -0.10 16.60 -3.90
C TYR A 108 1.16 17.18 -3.26
N ASP A 109 1.61 16.63 -2.12
CA ASP A 109 2.81 17.10 -1.45
C ASP A 109 4.04 16.32 -1.95
N SER A 110 4.91 17.02 -2.67
CA SER A 110 6.17 16.46 -3.18
C SER A 110 7.37 16.71 -2.27
N ARG A 111 7.19 17.38 -1.13
CA ARG A 111 8.25 17.67 -0.15
C ARG A 111 8.81 16.39 0.44
N GLN A 112 10.11 16.19 0.40
CA GLN A 112 10.78 14.96 0.82
C GLN A 112 11.51 15.10 2.16
N TYR A 113 11.94 16.31 2.52
CA TYR A 113 12.72 16.54 3.72
C TYR A 113 11.83 16.54 4.97
N GLY A 114 12.43 16.38 6.14
CA GLY A 114 11.69 16.28 7.42
C GLY A 114 10.77 15.05 7.55
N ARG A 115 10.82 14.09 6.61
CA ARG A 115 10.14 12.79 6.72
C ARG A 115 11.00 11.83 7.52
N SER A 116 10.39 11.17 8.50
CA SER A 116 11.05 10.18 9.34
C SER A 116 10.14 8.96 9.51
N TYR A 117 10.77 7.78 9.52
CA TYR A 117 10.11 6.49 9.72
C TYR A 117 10.81 5.77 10.87
N GLU A 118 10.01 5.23 11.76
CA GLU A 118 10.42 4.31 12.80
C GLU A 118 9.61 3.02 12.64
N VAL A 119 10.29 1.88 12.75
CA VAL A 119 9.67 0.56 12.62
C VAL A 119 9.93 -0.21 13.91
N THR A 120 8.86 -0.60 14.59
CA THR A 120 8.89 -1.44 15.79
C THR A 120 8.06 -2.69 15.57
N GLU A 121 8.20 -3.68 16.44
CA GLU A 121 7.39 -4.90 16.44
C GLU A 121 6.68 -5.02 17.79
N GLU A 122 5.34 -5.13 17.76
CA GLU A 122 4.50 -5.28 18.95
C GLU A 122 3.38 -6.29 18.66
N ASP A 123 3.17 -7.25 19.56
CA ASP A 123 2.13 -8.29 19.46
C ASP A 123 2.06 -9.03 18.11
N GLY A 124 3.22 -9.27 17.49
CA GLY A 124 3.33 -9.96 16.20
C GLY A 124 2.93 -9.11 14.99
N ALA A 125 2.84 -7.80 15.16
CA ALA A 125 2.64 -6.84 14.08
C ALA A 125 3.84 -5.90 13.98
N LEU A 126 4.21 -5.55 12.73
CA LEU A 126 5.12 -4.44 12.48
C LEU A 126 4.34 -3.13 12.59
N LEU A 127 4.80 -2.24 13.47
CA LEU A 127 4.29 -0.89 13.60
C LEU A 127 5.23 0.08 12.90
N VAL A 128 4.71 0.78 11.89
CA VAL A 128 5.42 1.82 11.16
C VAL A 128 4.89 3.16 11.60
N HIS A 129 5.72 3.91 12.30
CA HIS A 129 5.44 5.28 12.72
C HIS A 129 6.10 6.25 11.74
N PHE A 130 5.28 7.04 11.07
CA PHE A 130 5.73 8.13 10.24
C PHE A 130 5.54 9.47 10.94
N THR A 131 6.54 10.35 10.87
CA THR A 131 6.41 11.76 11.24
C THR A 131 6.94 12.66 10.14
N LYS A 132 6.16 13.68 9.77
CA LYS A 132 6.59 14.80 8.95
C LYS A 132 6.81 16.03 9.82
N LYS A 133 7.99 16.62 9.69
CA LYS A 133 8.36 17.92 10.25
C LYS A 133 8.74 18.89 9.15
N THR A 134 8.71 20.19 9.45
CA THR A 134 9.25 21.22 8.56
C THR A 134 10.77 21.15 8.49
N ASP A 135 11.31 21.57 7.36
CA ASP A 135 12.74 21.51 7.07
C ASP A 135 13.17 22.78 6.33
N PRO A 136 14.31 23.40 6.71
CA PRO A 136 14.78 24.65 6.12
C PRO A 136 15.09 24.56 4.62
N ARG A 137 15.19 23.33 4.07
CA ARG A 137 15.33 23.09 2.62
C ARG A 137 14.01 23.26 1.85
N GLU A 138 12.88 23.34 2.55
CA GLU A 138 11.53 23.42 1.97
C GLU A 138 10.78 24.68 2.37
N ASP A 139 11.00 25.19 3.59
CA ASP A 139 10.40 26.42 4.09
C ASP A 139 11.29 27.13 5.12
N ALA A 140 10.83 28.25 5.70
CA ALA A 140 11.63 29.06 6.62
C ALA A 140 11.71 28.50 8.06
N SER A 141 10.98 27.43 8.35
CA SER A 141 10.91 26.81 9.68
C SER A 141 11.69 25.49 9.71
N SER A 142 11.96 24.99 10.91
CA SER A 142 12.72 23.76 11.11
C SER A 142 12.19 23.00 12.31
N ASP A 143 12.07 21.67 12.15
CA ASP A 143 11.72 20.72 13.20
C ASP A 143 10.31 20.90 13.81
N VAL A 144 9.43 21.65 13.13
CA VAL A 144 8.02 21.78 13.55
C VAL A 144 7.23 20.60 12.98
N GLN A 145 6.63 19.79 13.85
CA GLN A 145 5.81 18.64 13.41
C GLN A 145 4.54 19.12 12.70
N GLU A 146 4.35 18.67 11.46
CA GLU A 146 3.16 18.94 10.65
C GLU A 146 2.09 17.86 10.90
N PHE A 147 2.48 16.59 10.83
CA PHE A 147 1.60 15.45 11.13
C PHE A 147 2.39 14.16 11.37
N SER A 148 1.74 13.17 11.97
CA SER A 148 2.24 11.81 12.10
C SER A 148 1.15 10.79 11.76
N LEU A 149 1.56 9.57 11.44
CA LEU A 149 0.69 8.46 11.10
C LEU A 149 1.29 7.15 11.59
N TRP A 150 0.45 6.30 12.16
CA TRP A 150 0.78 4.92 12.50
C TRP A 150 0.14 3.97 11.49
N CYS A 151 0.90 2.99 11.03
CA CYS A 151 0.43 1.89 10.20
C CYS A 151 0.87 0.57 10.83
N ALA A 152 -0.06 -0.36 10.99
CA ALA A 152 0.22 -1.70 11.45
C ALA A 152 0.20 -2.67 10.27
N VAL A 153 1.19 -3.54 10.19
CA VAL A 153 1.26 -4.65 9.25
C VAL A 153 1.31 -5.93 10.06
N ALA A 154 0.21 -6.69 10.02
CA ALA A 154 0.12 -7.99 10.65
C ALA A 154 0.12 -9.08 9.57
N ALA A 155 0.93 -10.11 9.77
CA ALA A 155 0.93 -11.31 8.94
C ALA A 155 0.44 -12.49 9.77
N LYS A 156 -0.35 -13.38 9.16
CA LYS A 156 -0.77 -14.64 9.79
C LYS A 156 -0.61 -15.77 8.80
N ALA A 157 -0.12 -16.91 9.27
CA ALA A 157 -0.12 -18.12 8.45
C ALA A 157 -1.57 -18.63 8.29
N PRO A 158 -1.91 -19.28 7.16
CA PRO A 158 -3.25 -19.84 6.95
C PRO A 158 -3.70 -20.79 8.08
N SER A 159 -2.76 -21.46 8.76
CA SER A 159 -3.01 -22.36 9.89
C SER A 159 -3.50 -21.66 11.17
N GLU A 160 -3.46 -20.33 11.22
CA GLU A 160 -3.72 -19.53 12.43
C GLU A 160 -5.06 -18.79 12.39
N PHE A 161 -5.79 -18.88 11.27
CA PHE A 161 -7.18 -18.44 11.19
C PHE A 161 -8.08 -19.56 11.74
N LYS A 162 -8.40 -19.48 13.04
CA LYS A 162 -9.43 -20.31 13.68
C LYS A 162 -10.80 -19.63 13.59
#